data_AF-A0A931ILF5-F1
#
_entry.id   AF-A0A931ILF5-F1
#
_cell.length_a   1.000
_cell.length_b   1.000
_cell.length_c   1.000
_cell.angle_alpha   90.00
_cell.angle_beta   90.00
_cell.angle_gamma   90.00
#
_symmetry.space_group_name_H-M   'P 1'
#
loop_
_entity.id
_entity.type
_entity.pdbx_description
1 polymer ?
#
loop_
_entity_poly.entity_id
_entity_poly.type
_entity_poly.pdbx_seq_one_letter_code
_entity_poly.pdbx_strand_id
1 'polypeptide(L)'
;MEASTITIHNTANPASTAMNERNWLTNPSNKRTASYHLVIDENEVIECLPLNETAWHSGDGSSSMSGNRSSIGIEICESGDYEKTLDNAVALVAKLLIERGWGIERLRRHFDWSGKICPRLMYDGGEWTGWTEFKKRVATKLKPEIKPVSEYVNIRLDGNLLAQKGTLKNGVTTVPVRAIAEAFGAKVSFNEATRTVIIDK
;
A
#
# COMPACT_ATOMS: atom_id res chain seq x y z
N MET A 1 18.66 8.29 -10.33
CA MET A 1 18.11 8.69 -9.03
C MET A 1 17.88 7.44 -8.22
N GLU A 2 18.32 7.44 -6.97
CA GLU A 2 17.89 6.46 -5.98
C GLU A 2 16.77 7.12 -5.16
N ALA A 3 15.52 6.74 -5.45
CA ALA A 3 14.39 7.30 -4.72
C ALA A 3 14.46 6.88 -3.25
N SER A 4 14.12 7.80 -2.35
CA SER A 4 13.97 7.53 -0.92
C SER A 4 12.60 7.93 -0.38
N THR A 5 11.82 8.66 -1.17
CA THR A 5 10.48 9.15 -0.82
C THR A 5 9.54 9.07 -2.03
N ILE A 6 8.24 9.29 -1.78
CA ILE A 6 7.21 9.46 -2.81
C ILE A 6 6.55 10.82 -2.55
N THR A 7 6.44 11.66 -3.58
CA THR A 7 5.81 12.98 -3.47
C THR A 7 4.50 13.00 -4.22
N ILE A 8 3.44 13.34 -3.51
CA ILE A 8 2.08 13.42 -4.04
C ILE A 8 1.79 14.85 -4.49
N HIS A 9 1.20 14.98 -5.66
CA HIS A 9 0.78 16.22 -6.27
C HIS A 9 -0.66 16.13 -6.75
N ASN A 10 -1.30 17.29 -6.96
CA ASN A 10 -2.43 17.38 -7.87
C ASN A 10 -2.00 18.16 -9.11
N THR A 11 -2.54 17.76 -10.25
CA THR A 11 -2.26 18.34 -11.57
C THR A 11 -2.58 19.83 -11.67
N ALA A 12 -3.41 20.37 -10.78
CA ALA A 12 -3.92 21.74 -10.84
C ALA A 12 -4.72 22.02 -12.13
N ASN A 13 -5.26 20.97 -12.75
CA ASN A 13 -6.07 21.04 -13.96
C ASN A 13 -7.33 20.16 -13.82
N PRO A 14 -8.52 20.78 -13.64
CA PRO A 14 -9.77 20.05 -13.38
C PRO A 14 -10.34 19.35 -14.61
N ALA A 15 -9.73 19.49 -15.79
CA ALA A 15 -10.25 18.97 -17.05
C ALA A 15 -9.35 17.91 -17.72
N SER A 16 -8.15 17.66 -17.20
CA SER A 16 -7.17 16.78 -17.84
C SER A 16 -7.18 15.36 -17.29
N THR A 17 -7.33 14.41 -18.22
CA THR A 17 -7.06 12.98 -17.98
C THR A 17 -5.56 12.72 -17.76
N ALA A 18 -5.23 11.54 -17.25
CA ALA A 18 -3.84 11.09 -17.12
C ALA A 18 -3.10 11.13 -18.46
N MET A 19 -3.78 10.77 -19.56
CA MET A 19 -3.23 10.83 -20.91
C MET A 19 -2.99 12.27 -21.38
N ASN A 20 -3.85 13.23 -21.03
CA ASN A 20 -3.61 14.65 -21.36
C ASN A 20 -2.33 15.16 -20.68
N GLU A 21 -2.17 14.84 -19.40
CA GLU A 21 -0.98 15.19 -18.61
C GLU A 21 0.29 14.53 -19.18
N ARG A 22 0.24 13.22 -19.48
CA ARG A 22 1.34 12.50 -20.15
C ARG A 22 1.76 13.14 -21.46
N ASN A 23 0.80 13.51 -22.31
CA ASN A 23 1.04 14.10 -23.62
C ASN A 23 1.60 15.53 -23.51
N TRP A 24 1.20 16.26 -22.47
CA TRP A 24 1.69 17.62 -22.22
C TRP A 24 3.20 17.67 -21.97
N LEU A 25 3.78 16.66 -21.31
CA LEU A 25 5.23 16.56 -21.05
C LEU A 25 6.06 16.56 -22.34
N THR A 26 5.53 16.00 -23.42
CA THR A 26 6.21 15.87 -24.72
C THR A 26 5.69 16.83 -25.77
N ASN A 27 4.78 17.74 -25.42
CA ASN A 27 4.24 18.71 -26.37
C ASN A 27 5.34 19.70 -26.80
N PRO A 28 5.67 19.84 -28.10
CA PRO A 28 6.71 20.78 -28.56
C PRO A 28 6.48 22.25 -28.18
N SER A 29 5.22 22.64 -27.95
CA SER A 29 4.86 23.98 -27.49
C SER A 29 5.05 24.17 -25.99
N ASN A 30 5.23 23.09 -25.22
CA ASN A 30 5.51 23.17 -23.79
C ASN A 30 6.93 23.70 -23.57
N LYS A 31 7.06 24.80 -22.83
CA LYS A 31 8.33 25.43 -22.46
C LYS A 31 8.62 25.35 -20.97
N ARG A 32 7.81 24.60 -20.20
CA ARG A 32 8.01 24.43 -18.76
C ARG A 32 9.11 23.41 -18.50
N THR A 33 9.97 23.71 -17.55
CA THR A 33 10.84 22.71 -16.91
C THR A 33 10.04 22.02 -15.81
N ALA A 34 9.24 21.03 -16.21
CA ALA A 34 8.45 20.24 -15.29
C ALA A 34 8.36 18.80 -15.79
N SER A 35 8.46 17.84 -14.87
CA SER A 35 8.23 16.44 -15.16
C SER A 35 7.90 15.69 -13.87
N TYR A 36 7.23 14.55 -14.01
CA TYR A 36 6.83 13.65 -12.93
C TYR A 36 6.93 12.21 -13.43
N HIS A 37 6.97 11.25 -12.52
CA HIS A 37 7.19 9.85 -12.87
C HIS A 37 5.90 9.17 -13.25
N LEU A 38 4.85 9.41 -12.47
CA LEU A 38 3.55 8.78 -12.65
C LEU A 38 2.47 9.86 -12.68
N VAL A 39 1.45 9.65 -13.50
CA VAL A 39 0.19 10.39 -13.42
C VAL A 39 -0.95 9.39 -13.37
N ILE A 40 -1.99 9.73 -12.60
CA ILE A 40 -3.11 8.83 -12.33
C ILE A 40 -4.45 9.56 -12.41
N ASP A 41 -5.41 8.92 -13.06
CA ASP A 41 -6.82 9.32 -13.04
C ASP A 41 -7.73 8.17 -12.58
N GLU A 42 -9.04 8.33 -12.76
CA GLU A 42 -10.04 7.36 -12.35
C GLU A 42 -9.99 6.04 -13.16
N ASN A 43 -9.29 6.02 -14.30
CA ASN A 43 -9.25 4.90 -15.25
C ASN A 43 -7.88 4.22 -15.31
N GLU A 44 -6.79 4.99 -15.25
CA GLU A 44 -5.45 4.47 -15.50
C GLU A 44 -4.34 5.16 -14.70
N VAL A 45 -3.20 4.47 -14.63
CA VAL A 45 -1.91 5.00 -14.17
C VAL A 45 -0.97 4.97 -15.37
N ILE A 46 -0.32 6.09 -15.67
CA ILE A 46 0.65 6.17 -16.76
C ILE A 46 2.02 6.48 -16.19
N GLU A 47 3.02 5.68 -16.58
CA GLU A 47 4.43 5.98 -16.33
C GLU A 47 4.95 6.97 -17.40
N CYS A 48 5.28 8.17 -16.94
CA CYS A 48 5.84 9.26 -17.72
C CYS A 48 7.36 9.17 -17.81
N LEU A 49 8.01 8.78 -16.70
CA LEU A 49 9.45 8.62 -16.57
C LEU A 49 9.77 7.36 -15.75
N PRO A 50 10.88 6.67 -16.03
CA PRO A 50 11.37 5.59 -15.17
C PRO A 50 11.53 6.03 -13.72
N LEU A 51 11.13 5.21 -12.76
CA LEU A 51 11.14 5.56 -11.32
C LEU A 51 12.55 5.80 -10.74
N ASN A 52 13.60 5.49 -11.49
CA ASN A 52 15.00 5.74 -11.17
C ASN A 52 15.60 6.92 -11.97
N GLU A 53 14.79 7.71 -12.69
CA GLU A 53 15.20 8.93 -13.36
C GLU A 53 15.01 10.16 -12.45
N THR A 54 15.70 11.27 -12.72
CA THR A 54 15.41 12.55 -12.06
C THR A 54 14.23 13.23 -12.73
N ALA A 55 13.30 13.76 -11.95
CA ALA A 55 12.16 14.52 -12.46
C ALA A 55 12.15 15.94 -11.87
N TRP A 56 11.44 16.87 -12.52
CA TRP A 56 11.33 18.28 -12.10
C TRP A 56 9.94 18.58 -11.56
N HIS A 57 9.59 18.05 -10.38
CA HIS A 57 8.25 18.17 -9.80
C HIS A 57 8.19 18.92 -8.46
N SER A 58 9.29 19.17 -7.76
CA SER A 58 9.29 19.66 -6.37
C SER A 58 9.65 21.14 -6.19
N GLY A 59 10.19 21.78 -7.24
CA GLY A 59 10.50 23.22 -7.19
C GLY A 59 11.57 23.62 -6.16
N ASP A 60 12.39 22.69 -5.68
CA ASP A 60 13.33 22.84 -4.57
C ASP A 60 14.81 22.74 -5.01
N GLY A 61 15.07 23.06 -6.28
CA GLY A 61 16.41 23.09 -6.85
C GLY A 61 16.92 21.72 -7.29
N SER A 62 18.23 21.49 -7.12
CA SER A 62 18.93 20.35 -7.74
C SER A 62 19.95 19.69 -6.83
N SER A 63 19.91 19.93 -5.53
CA SER A 63 20.77 19.22 -4.58
C SER A 63 20.42 17.72 -4.56
N SER A 64 21.34 16.87 -4.11
CA SER A 64 21.06 15.43 -3.97
C SER A 64 19.91 15.13 -2.98
N MET A 65 19.61 16.08 -2.08
CA MET A 65 18.51 15.99 -1.11
C MET A 65 17.19 16.56 -1.64
N SER A 66 17.18 17.20 -2.81
CA SER A 66 15.96 17.75 -3.40
C SER A 66 14.97 16.64 -3.75
N GLY A 67 13.67 16.92 -3.61
CA GLY A 67 12.60 16.03 -4.04
C GLY A 67 12.70 15.66 -5.52
N ASN A 68 13.19 16.56 -6.37
CA ASN A 68 13.45 16.28 -7.79
C ASN A 68 14.41 15.10 -8.00
N ARG A 69 15.37 14.91 -7.07
CA ARG A 69 16.47 13.94 -7.17
C ARG A 69 16.39 12.81 -6.15
N SER A 70 15.38 12.79 -5.28
CA SER A 70 15.25 11.82 -4.20
C SER A 70 13.84 11.28 -4.00
N SER A 71 12.88 11.68 -4.85
CA SER A 71 11.48 11.32 -4.70
C SER A 71 10.83 10.90 -6.01
N ILE A 72 9.92 9.93 -5.91
CA ILE A 72 9.01 9.59 -7.01
C ILE A 72 7.83 10.57 -6.96
N GLY A 73 7.81 11.55 -7.86
CA GLY A 73 6.64 12.42 -8.09
C GLY A 73 5.47 11.70 -8.77
N ILE A 74 4.30 11.74 -8.12
CA ILE A 74 3.02 11.20 -8.61
C ILE A 74 2.01 12.35 -8.70
N GLU A 75 1.50 12.60 -9.90
CA GLU A 75 0.42 13.57 -10.18
C GLU A 75 -0.95 12.90 -10.12
N ILE A 76 -1.83 13.37 -9.24
CA ILE A 76 -3.22 12.93 -9.13
C ILE A 76 -4.09 13.89 -9.94
N CYS A 77 -4.74 13.38 -11.00
CA CYS A 77 -5.69 14.13 -11.80
C CYS A 77 -6.88 14.62 -10.97
N GLU A 78 -7.43 15.78 -11.36
CA GLU A 78 -8.57 16.40 -10.68
C GLU A 78 -9.89 16.22 -11.44
N SER A 79 -9.85 15.75 -12.68
CA SER A 79 -11.02 15.51 -13.53
C SER A 79 -11.71 14.18 -13.22
N GLY A 80 -12.99 14.06 -13.61
CA GLY A 80 -13.75 12.81 -13.47
C GLY A 80 -14.17 12.52 -12.02
N ASP A 81 -14.28 11.24 -11.67
CA ASP A 81 -14.48 10.82 -10.28
C ASP A 81 -13.16 10.95 -9.49
N TYR A 82 -13.03 12.07 -8.77
CA TYR A 82 -11.85 12.33 -7.96
C TYR A 82 -11.68 11.34 -6.80
N GLU A 83 -12.77 10.82 -6.20
CA GLU A 83 -12.63 9.85 -5.12
C GLU A 83 -12.12 8.50 -5.63
N LYS A 84 -12.58 8.06 -6.81
CA LYS A 84 -12.03 6.89 -7.50
C LYS A 84 -10.57 7.10 -7.89
N THR A 85 -10.23 8.27 -8.41
CA THR A 85 -8.85 8.66 -8.71
C THR A 85 -7.97 8.60 -7.44
N LEU A 86 -8.49 9.09 -6.31
CA LEU A 86 -7.82 9.07 -5.03
C LEU A 86 -7.65 7.64 -4.50
N ASP A 87 -8.64 6.77 -4.67
CA ASP A 87 -8.54 5.33 -4.34
C ASP A 87 -7.47 4.60 -5.15
N ASN A 88 -7.43 4.87 -6.47
CA ASN A 88 -6.39 4.35 -7.34
C ASN A 88 -5.00 4.82 -6.86
N ALA A 89 -4.88 6.09 -6.47
CA ALA A 89 -3.62 6.67 -6.02
C ALA A 89 -3.17 6.06 -4.70
N VAL A 90 -4.10 5.85 -3.76
CA VAL A 90 -3.84 5.13 -2.50
C VAL A 90 -3.33 3.71 -2.78
N ALA A 91 -3.95 2.98 -3.71
CA ALA A 91 -3.54 1.62 -4.06
C ALA A 91 -2.15 1.57 -4.70
N LEU A 92 -1.87 2.47 -5.65
CA LEU A 92 -0.56 2.61 -6.28
C LEU A 92 0.53 2.93 -5.27
N VAL A 93 0.29 3.93 -4.41
CA VAL A 93 1.26 4.36 -3.40
C VAL A 93 1.54 3.25 -2.40
N ALA A 94 0.51 2.54 -1.92
CA ALA A 94 0.70 1.40 -1.03
C ALA A 94 1.56 0.30 -1.69
N LYS A 95 1.29 -0.03 -2.96
CA LYS A 95 2.10 -1.00 -3.72
C LYS A 95 3.57 -0.57 -3.78
N LEU A 96 3.84 0.68 -4.16
CA LEU A 96 5.20 1.21 -4.29
C LEU A 96 5.97 1.20 -2.95
N LEU A 97 5.28 1.48 -1.84
CA LEU A 97 5.84 1.41 -0.50
C LEU A 97 6.17 -0.04 -0.10
N ILE A 98 5.25 -0.99 -0.35
CA ILE A 98 5.46 -2.41 -0.06
C ILE A 98 6.65 -2.97 -0.84
N GLU A 99 6.73 -2.70 -2.15
CA GLU A 99 7.83 -3.16 -3.02
C GLU A 99 9.20 -2.69 -2.55
N ARG A 100 9.26 -1.56 -1.84
CA ARG A 100 10.50 -0.92 -1.36
C ARG A 100 10.77 -1.17 0.12
N GLY A 101 9.88 -1.86 0.82
CA GLY A 101 9.96 -2.01 2.28
C GLY A 101 9.87 -0.68 3.03
N TRP A 102 9.15 0.29 2.48
CA TRP A 102 9.00 1.63 3.05
C TRP A 102 7.71 1.78 3.87
N GLY A 103 7.78 2.60 4.91
CA GLY A 103 6.60 2.98 5.69
C GLY A 103 5.98 4.29 5.21
N ILE A 104 4.87 4.66 5.86
CA ILE A 104 4.07 5.86 5.53
C ILE A 104 4.86 7.17 5.71
N GLU A 105 5.92 7.15 6.52
CA GLU A 105 6.83 8.27 6.76
C GLU A 105 7.65 8.67 5.52
N ARG A 106 7.67 7.84 4.47
CA ARG A 106 8.32 8.16 3.19
C ARG A 106 7.44 8.99 2.25
N LEU A 107 6.19 9.26 2.62
CA LEU A 107 5.33 10.16 1.85
C LEU A 107 5.67 11.62 2.12
N ARG A 108 5.67 12.41 1.05
CA ARG A 108 5.87 13.86 1.04
C ARG A 108 4.79 14.52 0.19
N ARG A 109 4.49 15.76 0.52
CA ARG A 109 3.74 16.70 -0.33
C ARG A 109 4.75 17.54 -1.11
N HIS A 110 4.33 18.17 -2.21
CA HIS A 110 5.12 19.25 -2.81
C HIS A 110 5.46 20.31 -1.76
N PHE A 111 4.49 20.61 -0.89
CA PHE A 111 4.64 21.56 0.21
C PHE A 111 5.85 21.27 1.12
N ASP A 112 6.17 20.00 1.35
CA ASP A 112 7.29 19.61 2.22
C ASP A 112 8.67 19.93 1.60
N TRP A 113 8.72 20.28 0.31
CA TRP A 113 9.95 20.62 -0.43
C TRP A 113 10.12 22.13 -0.62
N SER A 114 9.14 22.78 -1.24
CA SER A 114 9.25 24.20 -1.64
C SER A 114 8.21 25.11 -0.98
N GLY A 115 7.30 24.56 -0.16
CA GLY A 115 6.19 25.31 0.42
C GLY A 115 5.03 25.57 -0.55
N LYS A 116 5.08 25.07 -1.80
CA LYS A 116 3.92 25.13 -2.72
C LYS A 116 2.75 24.36 -2.10
N ILE A 117 1.58 24.99 -2.01
CA ILE A 117 0.33 24.35 -1.59
C ILE A 117 -0.08 23.32 -2.66
N CYS A 118 0.43 22.11 -2.51
CA CYS A 118 0.18 20.97 -3.38
C CYS A 118 0.54 19.68 -2.61
N PRO A 119 -0.31 18.63 -2.60
CA PRO A 119 -1.54 18.44 -3.37
C PRO A 119 -2.68 19.37 -2.90
N ARG A 120 -3.19 20.20 -3.81
CA ARG A 120 -4.02 21.37 -3.44
C ARG A 120 -5.43 21.00 -2.97
N LEU A 121 -5.97 19.87 -3.45
CA LEU A 121 -7.28 19.36 -3.05
C LEU A 121 -7.25 18.65 -1.69
N MET A 122 -6.09 18.61 -1.05
CA MET A 122 -5.89 18.05 0.29
C MET A 122 -5.59 19.14 1.33
N TYR A 123 -5.71 20.41 0.95
CA TYR A 123 -5.46 21.58 1.78
C TYR A 123 -6.74 22.41 1.94
N ASP A 124 -7.21 22.53 3.18
CA ASP A 124 -8.50 23.13 3.52
C ASP A 124 -8.33 24.52 4.13
N GLY A 125 -7.45 25.35 3.54
CA GLY A 125 -7.30 26.76 3.95
C GLY A 125 -6.50 26.98 5.23
N GLY A 126 -5.63 26.04 5.59
CA GLY A 126 -4.73 26.13 6.76
C GLY A 126 -4.37 24.75 7.28
N GLU A 127 -5.28 23.80 7.07
CA GLU A 127 -5.16 22.43 7.52
C GLU A 127 -4.94 21.46 6.36
N TRP A 128 -4.36 20.31 6.70
CA TRP A 128 -4.06 19.21 5.76
C TRP A 128 -4.85 17.94 6.13
N THR A 129 -6.14 18.13 6.37
CA THR A 129 -7.15 17.09 6.65
C THR A 129 -7.19 16.04 5.56
N GLY A 130 -7.31 16.44 4.29
CA GLY A 130 -7.32 15.53 3.14
C GLY A 130 -6.02 14.72 3.03
N TRP A 131 -4.87 15.33 3.33
CA TRP A 131 -3.58 14.64 3.34
C TRP A 131 -3.50 13.62 4.47
N THR A 132 -4.02 13.97 5.65
CA THR A 132 -4.07 13.09 6.81
C THR A 132 -4.93 11.86 6.50
N GLU A 133 -6.09 12.04 5.88
CA GLU A 133 -6.95 10.93 5.46
C GLU A 133 -6.31 10.11 4.33
N PHE A 134 -5.66 10.73 3.35
CA PHE A 134 -4.90 10.02 2.32
C PHE A 134 -3.83 9.11 2.93
N LYS A 135 -3.01 9.63 3.86
CA LYS A 135 -1.99 8.82 4.56
C LYS A 135 -2.62 7.67 5.34
N LYS A 136 -3.79 7.89 5.95
CA LYS A 136 -4.52 6.84 6.69
C LYS A 136 -5.06 5.75 5.77
N ARG A 137 -5.62 6.11 4.61
CA ARG A 137 -6.05 5.18 3.56
C ARG A 137 -4.87 4.34 3.06
N VAL A 138 -3.72 4.96 2.78
CA VAL A 138 -2.49 4.25 2.39
C VAL A 138 -2.02 3.32 3.50
N ALA A 139 -1.89 3.82 4.73
CA ALA A 139 -1.45 3.01 5.88
C ALA A 139 -2.36 1.80 6.15
N THR A 140 -3.65 1.92 5.86
CA THR A 140 -4.59 0.79 5.94
C THR A 140 -4.24 -0.31 4.94
N LYS A 141 -3.82 0.05 3.71
CA LYS A 141 -3.35 -0.91 2.70
C LYS A 141 -1.95 -1.46 2.95
N LEU A 142 -1.13 -0.79 3.77
CA LEU A 142 0.19 -1.31 4.19
C LEU A 142 0.10 -2.40 5.25
N LYS A 143 -1.00 -2.45 6.00
CA LYS A 143 -1.23 -3.55 6.94
C LYS A 143 -1.40 -4.83 6.11
N PRO A 144 -0.74 -5.94 6.48
CA PRO A 144 -1.01 -7.22 5.84
C PRO A 144 -2.52 -7.44 5.90
N GLU A 145 -3.10 -7.75 4.74
CA GLU A 145 -4.51 -8.11 4.65
C GLU A 145 -4.70 -9.30 5.59
N ILE A 146 -5.29 -9.07 6.77
CA ILE A 146 -5.82 -10.15 7.58
C ILE A 146 -7.06 -10.60 6.84
N LYS A 147 -6.86 -11.38 5.77
CA LYS A 147 -7.92 -12.25 5.29
C LYS A 147 -8.35 -13.02 6.53
N PRO A 148 -9.63 -13.03 6.91
CA PRO A 148 -10.09 -14.04 7.83
C PRO A 148 -9.69 -15.35 7.16
N VAL A 149 -8.61 -15.95 7.64
CA VAL A 149 -8.24 -17.30 7.24
C VAL A 149 -9.52 -18.05 7.53
N SER A 150 -10.09 -18.72 6.53
CA SER A 150 -11.03 -19.79 6.85
C SER A 150 -10.19 -20.75 7.69
N GLU A 151 -10.21 -20.56 9.00
CA GLU A 151 -9.19 -21.03 9.93
C GLU A 151 -9.20 -22.54 10.03
N TYR A 152 -10.02 -23.25 9.26
CA TYR A 152 -10.25 -24.65 9.39
C TYR A 152 -9.59 -25.45 8.27
N VAL A 153 -8.74 -26.40 8.66
CA VAL A 153 -8.20 -27.43 7.76
C VAL A 153 -8.87 -28.76 8.01
N ASN A 154 -9.16 -29.49 6.93
CA ASN A 154 -9.62 -30.87 7.03
C ASN A 154 -8.45 -31.77 7.39
N ILE A 155 -8.67 -32.73 8.29
CA ILE A 155 -7.64 -33.66 8.73
C ILE A 155 -8.06 -35.06 8.30
N ARG A 156 -7.12 -35.81 7.70
CA ARG A 156 -7.32 -37.23 7.42
C ARG A 156 -6.33 -38.06 8.23
N LEU A 157 -6.83 -39.05 8.95
CA LEU A 157 -6.03 -40.11 9.58
C LEU A 157 -6.29 -41.41 8.86
N ASP A 158 -5.23 -42.05 8.39
CA ASP A 158 -5.30 -43.30 7.60
C ASP A 158 -6.31 -43.24 6.45
N GLY A 159 -6.38 -42.08 5.78
CA GLY A 159 -7.28 -41.82 4.65
C GLY A 159 -8.70 -41.37 5.03
N ASN A 160 -9.11 -41.52 6.29
CA ASN A 160 -10.45 -41.15 6.78
C ASN A 160 -10.50 -39.71 7.26
N LEU A 161 -11.53 -38.96 6.84
CA LEU A 161 -11.76 -37.59 7.30
C LEU A 161 -12.18 -37.58 8.77
N LEU A 162 -11.46 -36.84 9.59
CA LEU A 162 -11.86 -36.56 10.97
C LEU A 162 -12.97 -35.51 11.00
N ALA A 163 -13.96 -35.71 11.89
CA ALA A 163 -15.04 -34.75 12.10
C ALA A 163 -14.54 -33.41 12.66
N GLN A 164 -13.45 -33.44 13.43
CA GLN A 164 -12.85 -32.24 13.99
C GLN A 164 -11.91 -31.59 12.97
N LYS A 165 -12.02 -30.27 12.81
CA LYS A 165 -11.17 -29.48 11.93
C LYS A 165 -9.94 -28.98 12.70
N GLY A 166 -8.79 -28.95 12.03
CA GLY A 166 -7.59 -28.28 12.54
C GLY A 166 -7.66 -26.78 12.26
N THR A 167 -6.71 -26.00 12.80
CA THR A 167 -6.56 -24.58 12.46
C THR A 167 -5.18 -24.17 12.00
N LEU A 168 -5.10 -23.28 11.00
CA LEU A 168 -3.83 -22.79 10.46
C LEU A 168 -3.41 -21.51 11.20
N LYS A 169 -2.35 -21.59 12.00
CA LYS A 169 -1.78 -20.45 12.74
C LYS A 169 -0.35 -20.21 12.30
N ASN A 170 -0.07 -19.04 11.72
CA ASN A 170 1.27 -18.66 11.23
C ASN A 170 1.90 -19.71 10.29
N GLY A 171 1.10 -20.28 9.38
CA GLY A 171 1.54 -21.34 8.46
C GLY A 171 1.70 -22.73 9.09
N VAL A 172 1.47 -22.86 10.40
CA VAL A 172 1.50 -24.13 11.13
C VAL A 172 0.08 -24.63 11.31
N THR A 173 -0.18 -25.88 10.92
CA THR A 173 -1.44 -26.54 11.23
C THR A 173 -1.45 -26.99 12.68
N THR A 174 -2.44 -26.52 13.44
CA THR A 174 -2.68 -26.89 14.83
C THR A 174 -3.94 -27.74 14.90
N VAL A 175 -3.94 -28.80 15.69
CA VAL A 175 -5.06 -29.74 15.78
C VAL A 175 -5.30 -30.08 17.24
N PRO A 176 -6.56 -30.24 17.70
CA PRO A 176 -6.83 -30.77 19.03
C PRO A 176 -6.18 -32.16 19.19
N VAL A 177 -5.16 -32.23 20.03
CA VAL A 177 -4.39 -33.47 20.27
C VAL A 177 -5.26 -34.63 20.73
N ARG A 178 -6.35 -34.34 21.46
CA ARG A 178 -7.35 -35.32 21.90
C ARG A 178 -7.95 -36.09 20.73
N ALA A 179 -8.43 -35.39 19.69
CA ALA A 179 -9.06 -36.03 18.54
C ALA A 179 -8.10 -36.93 17.78
N ILE A 180 -6.82 -36.56 17.71
CA ILE A 180 -5.79 -37.40 17.08
C ILE A 180 -5.48 -38.62 17.94
N ALA A 181 -5.23 -38.44 19.23
CA ALA A 181 -4.85 -39.52 20.13
C ALA A 181 -5.98 -40.54 20.33
N GLU A 182 -7.22 -40.09 20.51
CA GLU A 182 -8.40 -40.97 20.66
C GLU A 182 -8.67 -41.75 19.36
N ALA A 183 -8.44 -41.15 18.18
CA ALA A 183 -8.54 -41.85 16.91
C ALA A 183 -7.50 -42.99 16.78
N PHE A 184 -6.34 -42.86 17.42
CA PHE A 184 -5.33 -43.92 17.54
C PHE A 184 -5.55 -44.87 18.74
N GLY A 185 -6.71 -44.78 19.40
CA GLY A 185 -7.11 -45.64 20.51
C GLY A 185 -6.52 -45.27 21.87
N ALA A 186 -5.83 -44.14 21.99
CA ALA A 186 -5.27 -43.68 23.25
C ALA A 186 -6.32 -42.96 24.11
N LYS A 187 -6.20 -43.07 25.43
CA LYS A 187 -6.98 -42.31 26.40
C LYS A 187 -6.29 -40.99 26.69
N VAL A 188 -7.02 -39.88 26.58
CA VAL A 188 -6.49 -38.54 26.88
C VAL A 188 -7.13 -37.97 28.14
N SER A 189 -6.30 -37.56 29.10
CA SER A 189 -6.73 -36.87 30.31
C SER A 189 -6.00 -35.53 30.49
N PHE A 190 -6.54 -34.64 31.32
CA PHE A 190 -5.94 -33.35 31.64
C PHE A 190 -5.76 -33.22 33.14
N ASN A 191 -4.53 -33.01 33.58
CA ASN A 191 -4.22 -32.66 34.95
C ASN A 191 -4.26 -31.14 35.10
N GLU A 192 -5.26 -30.64 35.82
CA GLU A 192 -5.48 -29.20 36.01
C GLU A 192 -4.37 -28.55 36.84
N ALA A 193 -3.91 -29.21 37.90
CA ALA A 193 -2.90 -28.68 38.82
C ALA A 193 -1.55 -28.43 38.13
N THR A 194 -1.15 -29.32 37.23
CA THR A 194 0.11 -29.21 36.48
C THR A 194 -0.07 -28.66 35.07
N ARG A 195 -1.32 -28.34 34.67
CA ARG A 195 -1.70 -27.94 33.31
C ARG A 195 -1.15 -28.90 32.24
N THR A 196 -1.17 -30.20 32.52
CA THR A 196 -0.54 -31.23 31.68
C THR A 196 -1.60 -32.07 30.98
N VAL A 197 -1.45 -32.27 29.67
CA VAL A 197 -2.22 -33.27 28.91
C VAL A 197 -1.48 -34.60 28.99
N ILE A 198 -2.18 -35.66 29.42
CA ILE A 198 -1.65 -37.01 29.55
C ILE A 198 -2.32 -37.88 28.48
N ILE A 199 -1.52 -38.65 27.74
CA ILE A 199 -1.97 -39.53 26.66
C ILE A 199 -1.44 -40.93 26.96
N ASP A 200 -2.34 -41.85 27.29
CA ASP A 200 -2.02 -43.24 27.64
C ASP A 200 -2.56 -44.17 26.56
N LYS A 201 -1.79 -45.17 26.16
CA LYS A 201 -2.19 -46.17 25.16
C LYS A 201 -2.19 -47.56 25.77
#